data_AF-A0A925KXC2-F1
#
_entry.id   AF-A0A925KXC2-F1
#
_cell.length_a   1.000
_cell.length_b   1.000
_cell.length_c   1.000
_cell.angle_alpha   90.00
_cell.angle_beta   90.00
_cell.angle_gamma   90.00
#
_symmetry.space_group_name_H-M   'P 1'
#
loop_
_entity.id
_entity.type
_entity.pdbx_description
1 polymer ?
#
loop_
_entity_poly.entity_id
_entity_poly.type
_entity_poly.pdbx_seq_one_letter_code
_entity_poly.pdbx_strand_id
1 'polypeptide(L)'
;MASNQNDIVAATDAQQTDGALLVGGNGDDLLLADGTQTWTGTFTGQNGSGVSGTVNATLTGTTLAVQVQATGLEPNQSHAAHIHGLSSQGDAAQESSLPFDALDKDADGFIELNEGQVTVGPAILPLTAVGGQFPTAGADGSLNFTSTFNLANLPQGTQAADLFPLDMRTVELHGLTVTAADGRLTAGEVNGTAGYKATLPVAAAELTDADAAGGTTAVLRGDNGGDTLIGDTGNDLLLGSQGNDVLAGLAGDDQLVGGSGRDTFIVGQGSDVVVDFQTNQDKLSFSTGTTDTVQASSTSEGILLTAGDSTILLMGVQANMDTLDLSNWIA
;
A
#
# COMPACT_ATOMS: atom_id res chain seq x y z
N MET A 1 27.39 -11.45 39.49
CA MET A 1 26.53 -12.37 38.73
C MET A 1 25.42 -12.83 39.66
N ALA A 2 24.23 -12.25 39.52
CA ALA A 2 23.01 -12.72 40.16
C ALA A 2 21.81 -12.25 39.33
N SER A 3 20.86 -13.18 39.22
CA SER A 3 19.46 -13.10 38.80
C SER A 3 19.08 -12.74 37.37
N ASN A 4 18.82 -13.81 36.62
CA ASN A 4 17.61 -14.05 35.83
C ASN A 4 16.32 -13.38 36.36
N GLN A 5 15.69 -12.57 35.51
CA GLN A 5 14.24 -12.41 35.29
C GLN A 5 14.16 -11.94 33.82
N ASN A 6 13.69 -12.65 32.78
CA ASN A 6 12.53 -13.53 32.64
C ASN A 6 11.28 -12.99 33.32
N ASP A 7 10.83 -11.83 32.83
CA ASP A 7 9.39 -11.65 32.62
C ASP A 7 9.08 -12.04 31.17
N ILE A 8 8.62 -13.27 31.05
CA ILE A 8 7.78 -13.73 29.95
C ILE A 8 6.48 -12.94 30.10
N VAL A 9 6.20 -12.01 29.17
CA VAL A 9 4.81 -11.55 28.99
C VAL A 9 4.11 -12.63 28.18
N ALA A 10 3.53 -13.58 28.89
CA ALA A 10 2.44 -14.36 28.34
C ALA A 10 1.35 -13.37 27.90
N ALA A 11 0.78 -13.57 26.72
CA ALA A 11 -0.30 -12.77 26.13
C ALA A 11 -1.62 -12.87 26.91
N THR A 12 -1.60 -12.50 28.18
CA THR A 12 -2.75 -12.33 29.07
C THR A 12 -2.46 -11.21 30.08
N ASP A 13 -2.16 -10.00 29.59
CA ASP A 13 -2.68 -8.76 30.19
C ASP A 13 -2.46 -7.61 29.20
N ALA A 14 -3.52 -6.84 28.96
CA ALA A 14 -3.49 -5.67 28.11
C ALA A 14 -2.93 -4.47 28.90
N GLN A 15 -1.82 -3.90 28.43
CA GLN A 15 -1.46 -2.52 28.71
C GLN A 15 -1.10 -1.84 27.38
N GLN A 16 -2.01 -0.99 26.94
CA GLN A 16 -1.86 -0.02 25.85
C GLN A 16 -0.63 0.86 26.07
N THR A 17 0.15 1.10 25.01
CA THR A 17 0.55 2.43 24.49
C THR A 17 1.39 2.23 23.22
N ASP A 18 0.90 2.77 22.11
CA ASP A 18 1.44 2.79 20.73
C ASP A 18 1.56 1.45 19.98
N GLY A 19 1.08 1.46 18.72
CA GLY A 19 1.08 0.33 17.78
C GLY A 19 -0.24 -0.44 17.75
N ALA A 20 -0.96 -0.41 16.63
CA ALA A 20 -2.25 -1.06 16.46
C ALA A 20 -2.11 -2.60 16.49
N LEU A 21 -2.79 -3.25 17.43
CA LEU A 21 -3.00 -4.70 17.37
C LEU A 21 -4.08 -4.99 16.31
N LEU A 22 -3.67 -5.24 15.07
CA LEU A 22 -4.55 -5.78 14.02
C LEU A 22 -4.59 -7.31 14.17
N VAL A 23 -5.68 -7.82 14.76
CA VAL A 23 -5.98 -9.26 14.76
C VAL A 23 -6.91 -9.54 13.57
N GLY A 24 -6.34 -9.96 12.44
CA GLY A 24 -7.08 -10.47 11.29
C GLY A 24 -7.64 -11.86 11.60
N GLY A 25 -8.90 -12.09 11.28
CA GLY A 25 -9.55 -13.38 11.48
C GLY A 25 -10.25 -13.86 10.21
N ASN A 26 -9.86 -15.06 9.78
CA ASN A 26 -10.54 -16.03 8.91
C ASN A 26 -10.88 -15.62 7.45
N GLY A 27 -10.15 -16.19 6.48
CA GLY A 27 -10.72 -17.29 5.64
C GLY A 27 -10.90 -17.09 4.11
N ASP A 28 -10.04 -17.69 3.21
CA ASP A 28 -9.89 -17.78 1.70
C ASP A 28 -9.50 -16.63 0.66
N ASP A 29 -8.24 -16.27 0.34
CA ASP A 29 -7.97 -15.42 -0.87
C ASP A 29 -7.96 -16.27 -2.13
N LEU A 30 -9.19 -16.64 -2.48
CA LEU A 30 -9.50 -17.35 -3.69
C LEU A 30 -9.61 -16.30 -4.79
N LEU A 31 -8.67 -16.34 -5.75
CA LEU A 31 -8.93 -15.90 -7.12
C LEU A 31 -10.38 -16.28 -7.45
N LEU A 32 -11.21 -15.29 -7.79
CA LEU A 32 -12.57 -15.56 -8.25
C LEU A 32 -12.48 -16.66 -9.31
N ALA A 33 -13.48 -17.57 -9.36
CA ALA A 33 -13.40 -18.74 -10.24
C ALA A 33 -13.19 -18.41 -11.75
N ASP A 34 -13.31 -17.13 -12.12
CA ASP A 34 -13.04 -16.58 -13.46
C ASP A 34 -11.66 -15.89 -13.62
N GLY A 35 -10.82 -15.83 -12.58
CA GLY A 35 -9.50 -15.20 -12.58
C GLY A 35 -9.52 -13.67 -12.47
N THR A 36 -10.58 -13.11 -11.89
CA THR A 36 -10.75 -11.66 -11.66
C THR A 36 -10.31 -11.26 -10.26
N GLN A 37 -9.66 -10.09 -10.15
CA GLN A 37 -9.35 -9.40 -8.88
C GLN A 37 -9.98 -8.01 -8.87
N THR A 38 -10.41 -7.53 -7.71
CA THR A 38 -11.10 -6.25 -7.52
C THR A 38 -10.52 -5.47 -6.35
N TRP A 39 -10.29 -4.18 -6.57
CA TRP A 39 -9.95 -3.20 -5.54
C TRP A 39 -11.03 -2.13 -5.48
N THR A 40 -11.37 -1.66 -4.28
CA THR A 40 -12.31 -0.55 -4.09
C THR A 40 -11.71 0.56 -3.24
N GLY A 41 -12.16 1.79 -3.47
CA GLY A 41 -11.81 2.96 -2.69
C GLY A 41 -13.00 3.88 -2.52
N THR A 42 -13.06 4.59 -1.39
CA THR A 42 -14.07 5.62 -1.14
C THR A 42 -13.44 6.99 -1.21
N PHE A 43 -14.01 7.89 -2.01
CA PHE A 43 -13.50 9.25 -2.16
C PHE A 43 -13.75 10.08 -0.90
N THR A 44 -12.67 10.66 -0.39
CA THR A 44 -12.70 11.72 0.62
C THR A 44 -12.52 13.06 -0.08
N GLY A 45 -13.45 14.00 0.13
CA GLY A 45 -13.40 15.33 -0.46
C GLY A 45 -12.23 16.16 0.07
N GLN A 46 -11.60 16.93 -0.81
CA GLN A 46 -10.49 17.85 -0.52
C GLN A 46 -10.85 19.29 -0.90
N ASN A 47 -10.10 20.27 -0.39
CA ASN A 47 -10.28 21.69 -0.70
C ASN A 47 -11.73 22.18 -0.52
N GLY A 48 -12.44 21.63 0.47
CA GLY A 48 -13.85 21.95 0.74
C GLY A 48 -14.82 21.63 -0.40
N SER A 49 -14.44 20.76 -1.35
CA SER A 49 -15.20 20.47 -2.57
C SER A 49 -16.58 19.86 -2.30
N GLY A 50 -16.73 19.12 -1.20
CA GLY A 50 -17.91 18.30 -0.92
C GLY A 50 -18.06 17.09 -1.84
N VAL A 51 -17.04 16.78 -2.66
CA VAL A 51 -17.04 15.62 -3.56
C VAL A 51 -16.99 14.33 -2.74
N SER A 52 -17.79 13.36 -3.14
CA SER A 52 -17.83 12.02 -2.55
C SER A 52 -18.19 10.97 -3.59
N GLY A 53 -17.85 9.71 -3.35
CA GLY A 53 -18.08 8.63 -4.29
C GLY A 53 -17.23 7.41 -4.03
N THR A 54 -17.11 6.55 -5.04
CA THR A 54 -16.34 5.31 -5.00
C THR A 54 -15.52 5.14 -6.27
N VAL A 55 -14.39 4.46 -6.15
CA VAL A 55 -13.64 3.92 -7.28
C VAL A 55 -13.57 2.39 -7.14
N ASN A 56 -13.76 1.68 -8.26
CA ASN A 56 -13.59 0.23 -8.34
C ASN A 56 -12.60 -0.06 -9.46
N ALA A 57 -11.51 -0.75 -9.15
CA ALA A 57 -10.56 -1.26 -10.13
C ALA A 57 -10.72 -2.78 -10.23
N THR A 58 -10.84 -3.31 -11.44
CA THR A 58 -11.04 -4.74 -11.68
C THR A 58 -10.04 -5.23 -12.71
N LEU A 59 -9.24 -6.22 -12.35
CA LEU A 59 -8.29 -6.89 -13.23
C LEU A 59 -8.86 -8.25 -13.65
N THR A 60 -9.07 -8.44 -14.96
CA THR A 60 -9.42 -9.74 -15.54
C THR A 60 -8.38 -10.11 -16.60
N GLY A 61 -7.56 -11.12 -16.32
CA GLY A 61 -6.42 -11.46 -17.16
C GLY A 61 -5.42 -10.31 -17.26
N THR A 62 -5.26 -9.71 -18.44
CA THR A 62 -4.38 -8.53 -18.66
C THR A 62 -5.14 -7.22 -18.82
N THR A 63 -6.44 -7.21 -18.56
CA THR A 63 -7.30 -6.03 -18.72
C THR A 63 -7.65 -5.45 -17.36
N LEU A 64 -7.21 -4.22 -17.10
CA LEU A 64 -7.55 -3.44 -15.93
C LEU A 64 -8.67 -2.45 -16.28
N ALA A 65 -9.83 -2.57 -15.66
CA ALA A 65 -10.93 -1.61 -15.76
C ALA A 65 -11.05 -0.81 -14.47
N VAL A 66 -11.02 0.52 -14.56
CA VAL A 66 -11.14 1.43 -13.40
C VAL A 66 -12.40 2.24 -13.58
N GLN A 67 -13.40 1.97 -12.74
CA GLN A 67 -14.67 2.68 -12.68
C GLN A 67 -14.65 3.73 -11.58
N VAL A 68 -14.86 4.99 -11.95
CA VAL A 68 -15.00 6.12 -11.04
C VAL A 68 -16.46 6.54 -11.00
N GLN A 69 -17.03 6.57 -9.80
CA GLN A 69 -18.35 7.10 -9.52
C GLN A 69 -18.23 8.21 -8.48
N ALA A 70 -18.63 9.43 -8.82
CA ALA A 70 -18.53 10.58 -7.92
C ALA A 70 -19.72 11.52 -8.06
N THR A 71 -19.97 12.29 -7.01
CA THR A 71 -20.99 13.34 -6.96
C THR A 71 -20.41 14.58 -6.30
N GLY A 72 -21.01 15.74 -6.55
CA GLY A 72 -20.52 17.03 -6.03
C GLY A 72 -19.42 17.65 -6.90
N LEU A 73 -19.15 17.10 -8.08
CA LEU A 73 -18.21 17.68 -9.04
C LEU A 73 -18.82 18.91 -9.71
N GLU A 74 -17.97 19.78 -10.27
CA GLU A 74 -18.42 20.98 -10.97
C GLU A 74 -19.21 20.61 -12.25
N PRO A 75 -20.48 21.02 -12.38
CA PRO A 75 -21.31 20.59 -13.49
C PRO A 75 -20.76 20.98 -14.87
N ASN A 76 -20.80 20.03 -15.80
CA ASN A 76 -20.35 20.21 -17.19
C ASN A 76 -18.87 20.58 -17.35
N GLN A 77 -18.04 20.37 -16.32
CA GLN A 77 -16.60 20.53 -16.43
C GLN A 77 -15.90 19.20 -16.63
N SER A 78 -14.73 19.25 -17.27
CA SER A 78 -13.84 18.11 -17.39
C SER A 78 -12.94 18.04 -16.16
N HIS A 79 -12.87 16.87 -15.55
CA HIS A 79 -12.17 16.61 -14.30
C HIS A 79 -10.97 15.70 -14.59
N ALA A 80 -9.75 16.19 -14.34
CA ALA A 80 -8.59 15.33 -14.42
C ALA A 80 -8.73 14.22 -13.38
N ALA A 81 -8.38 13.00 -13.76
CA ALA A 81 -8.48 11.82 -12.91
C ALA A 81 -7.29 10.91 -13.20
N HIS A 82 -6.61 10.44 -12.17
CA HIS A 82 -5.43 9.59 -12.36
C HIS A 82 -5.12 8.73 -11.14
N ILE A 83 -4.26 7.73 -11.35
CA ILE A 83 -3.68 6.91 -10.28
C ILE A 83 -2.27 7.44 -9.98
N HIS A 84 -1.97 7.66 -8.71
CA HIS A 84 -0.63 7.97 -8.22
C HIS A 84 0.19 6.71 -8.00
N GLY A 85 1.49 6.79 -8.29
CA GLY A 85 2.49 5.83 -7.84
C GLY A 85 2.90 6.09 -6.40
N LEU A 86 3.84 5.28 -5.93
CA LEU A 86 4.33 5.37 -4.56
C LEU A 86 5.15 6.65 -4.35
N SER A 87 5.09 7.16 -3.12
CA SER A 87 5.84 8.32 -2.70
C SER A 87 7.25 7.87 -2.25
N SER A 88 8.33 8.54 -2.69
CA SER A 88 9.70 8.07 -2.47
C SER A 88 10.46 8.96 -1.50
N GLN A 89 10.46 8.60 -0.21
CA GLN A 89 11.32 9.25 0.77
C GLN A 89 12.37 8.28 1.33
N GLY A 90 13.37 7.95 0.51
CA GLY A 90 14.53 7.12 0.88
C GLY A 90 14.22 5.62 0.90
N ASP A 91 14.76 4.89 -0.07
CA ASP A 91 14.87 3.41 -0.22
C ASP A 91 13.70 2.48 0.12
N ALA A 92 12.55 2.97 0.57
CA ALA A 92 11.30 2.24 0.71
C ALA A 92 10.17 3.04 0.05
N ALA A 93 9.34 2.36 -0.72
CA ALA A 93 8.21 2.95 -1.39
C ALA A 93 7.13 3.25 -0.34
N GLN A 94 6.90 4.53 -0.04
CA GLN A 94 5.90 4.94 0.93
C GLN A 94 4.56 5.14 0.25
N GLU A 95 3.49 4.94 1.02
CA GLU A 95 2.12 5.18 0.60
C GLU A 95 1.97 6.52 -0.13
N SER A 96 1.07 6.55 -1.12
CA SER A 96 0.50 7.81 -1.56
C SER A 96 -0.46 8.27 -0.47
N SER A 97 0.04 9.00 0.53
CA SER A 97 -0.81 9.56 1.58
C SER A 97 -1.91 10.42 0.93
N LEU A 98 -3.17 10.18 1.30
CA LEU A 98 -4.27 11.05 0.90
C LEU A 98 -3.86 12.49 1.26
N PRO A 99 -3.88 13.45 0.31
CA PRO A 99 -3.54 14.82 0.64
C PRO A 99 -4.34 15.32 1.84
N PHE A 100 -3.64 15.70 2.92
CA PHE A 100 -4.22 16.02 4.22
C PHE A 100 -3.88 17.45 4.64
N ASP A 101 -4.65 17.99 5.59
CA ASP A 101 -4.63 19.39 6.05
C ASP A 101 -3.24 19.98 6.37
N ALA A 102 -2.23 19.16 6.66
CA ALA A 102 -0.87 19.66 6.89
C ALA A 102 -0.16 20.20 5.64
N LEU A 103 -0.73 19.93 4.45
CA LEU A 103 -0.29 20.48 3.18
C LEU A 103 -0.97 21.82 2.83
N ASP A 104 -1.88 22.31 3.68
CA ASP A 104 -2.36 23.70 3.70
C ASP A 104 -1.48 24.52 4.67
N LYS A 105 -0.35 25.05 4.17
CA LYS A 105 0.70 25.69 4.98
C LYS A 105 0.29 27.04 5.52
N ASP A 106 -0.62 27.75 4.85
CA ASP A 106 -1.11 29.05 5.32
C ASP A 106 -2.50 29.00 5.96
N ALA A 107 -3.09 27.81 6.04
CA ALA A 107 -4.36 27.50 6.70
C ALA A 107 -5.54 28.27 6.11
N ASP A 108 -5.51 28.52 4.80
CA ASP A 108 -6.57 29.24 4.08
C ASP A 108 -7.70 28.32 3.59
N GLY A 109 -7.54 27.00 3.76
CA GLY A 109 -8.48 25.96 3.36
C GLY A 109 -8.18 25.33 2.00
N PHE A 110 -7.07 25.68 1.35
CA PHE A 110 -6.61 25.09 0.10
C PHE A 110 -5.26 24.37 0.28
N ILE A 111 -5.24 23.12 -0.15
CA ILE A 111 -4.05 22.28 -0.06
C ILE A 111 -3.07 22.63 -1.18
N GLU A 112 -1.80 22.88 -0.83
CA GLU A 112 -0.74 23.10 -1.82
C GLU A 112 -0.15 21.78 -2.31
N LEU A 113 -0.74 21.26 -3.38
CA LEU A 113 -0.27 20.05 -4.03
C LEU A 113 0.59 20.41 -5.25
N ASN A 114 1.90 20.31 -5.07
CA ASN A 114 2.78 20.01 -6.19
C ASN A 114 2.71 18.49 -6.43
N GLU A 115 1.79 18.04 -7.28
CA GLU A 115 1.73 16.66 -7.76
C GLU A 115 3.13 16.21 -8.27
N GLY A 116 3.51 14.95 -8.01
CA GLY A 116 4.83 14.43 -8.36
C GLY A 116 5.96 14.81 -7.40
N GLN A 117 5.64 15.35 -6.22
CA GLN A 117 6.57 15.43 -5.09
C GLN A 117 6.53 14.18 -4.21
N VAL A 118 7.54 14.05 -3.38
CA VAL A 118 7.84 12.92 -2.49
C VAL A 118 6.71 12.54 -1.52
N THR A 119 5.67 13.36 -1.34
CA THR A 119 4.58 13.12 -0.37
C THR A 119 3.35 12.40 -0.97
N VAL A 120 3.10 12.56 -2.28
CA VAL A 120 1.89 12.01 -2.94
C VAL A 120 2.26 11.03 -4.06
N GLY A 121 3.52 11.03 -4.50
CA GLY A 121 3.99 10.17 -5.58
C GLY A 121 3.63 10.70 -6.97
N PRO A 122 4.28 10.19 -8.03
CA PRO A 122 4.03 10.65 -9.40
C PRO A 122 2.67 10.18 -9.92
N ALA A 123 2.02 10.98 -10.75
CA ALA A 123 0.89 10.50 -11.54
C ALA A 123 1.37 9.43 -12.53
N ILE A 124 0.94 8.17 -12.37
CA ILE A 124 1.42 7.05 -13.20
C ILE A 124 0.39 6.55 -14.20
N LEU A 125 -0.92 6.79 -13.99
CA LEU A 125 -1.93 6.34 -14.95
C LEU A 125 -3.09 7.33 -15.08
N PRO A 126 -3.20 8.06 -16.21
CA PRO A 126 -4.33 8.96 -16.43
C PRO A 126 -5.61 8.17 -16.77
N LEU A 127 -6.68 8.41 -16.02
CA LEU A 127 -8.00 7.82 -16.23
C LEU A 127 -8.76 8.64 -17.28
N THR A 128 -8.57 8.27 -18.54
CA THR A 128 -9.17 8.95 -19.70
C THR A 128 -10.06 8.02 -20.51
N ALA A 129 -11.05 8.61 -21.20
CA ALA A 129 -11.85 7.93 -22.19
C ALA A 129 -11.01 7.54 -23.41
N VAL A 130 -11.56 6.67 -24.27
CA VAL A 130 -10.94 6.32 -25.54
C VAL A 130 -10.64 7.59 -26.34
N GLY A 131 -9.36 7.89 -26.56
CA GLY A 131 -8.90 9.13 -27.20
C GLY A 131 -8.21 10.14 -26.27
N GLY A 132 -8.03 9.80 -24.98
CA GLY A 132 -7.22 10.58 -24.05
C GLY A 132 -7.92 11.76 -23.39
N GLN A 133 -9.25 11.84 -23.50
CA GLN A 133 -10.04 12.89 -22.87
C GLN A 133 -10.42 12.50 -21.44
N PHE A 134 -10.22 13.42 -20.50
CA PHE A 134 -10.67 13.25 -19.12
C PHE A 134 -12.20 13.23 -19.01
N PRO A 135 -12.74 12.55 -17.98
CA PRO A 135 -14.18 12.51 -17.75
C PRO A 135 -14.79 13.90 -17.60
N THR A 136 -16.05 14.06 -18.03
CA THR A 136 -16.83 15.29 -17.86
C THR A 136 -18.01 14.99 -16.95
N ALA A 137 -18.18 15.77 -15.89
CA ALA A 137 -19.32 15.62 -14.99
C ALA A 137 -20.62 16.03 -15.69
N GLY A 138 -21.72 15.35 -15.34
CA GLY A 138 -23.06 15.68 -15.80
C GLY A 138 -23.53 17.05 -15.33
N ALA A 139 -24.67 17.50 -15.85
CA ALA A 139 -25.28 18.76 -15.45
C ALA A 139 -25.72 18.80 -13.97
N ASP A 140 -25.79 17.64 -13.32
CA ASP A 140 -26.07 17.45 -11.90
C ASP A 140 -24.81 17.29 -11.03
N GLY A 141 -23.61 17.43 -11.62
CA GLY A 141 -22.34 17.23 -10.91
C GLY A 141 -22.03 15.77 -10.61
N SER A 142 -22.75 14.82 -11.23
CA SER A 142 -22.45 13.38 -11.13
C SER A 142 -21.44 12.96 -12.20
N LEU A 143 -20.62 11.97 -11.85
CA LEU A 143 -19.72 11.31 -12.77
C LEU A 143 -19.87 9.79 -12.59
N ASN A 144 -20.08 9.08 -13.68
CA ASN A 144 -19.95 7.63 -13.76
C ASN A 144 -19.17 7.30 -15.03
N PHE A 145 -17.93 6.88 -14.85
CA PHE A 145 -16.98 6.74 -15.94
C PHE A 145 -16.10 5.51 -15.74
N THR A 146 -15.68 4.89 -16.83
CA THR A 146 -14.77 3.74 -16.79
C THR A 146 -13.65 3.93 -17.80
N SER A 147 -12.41 3.84 -17.32
CA SER A 147 -11.23 3.65 -18.16
C SER A 147 -10.87 2.17 -18.20
N THR A 148 -10.45 1.69 -19.37
CA THR A 148 -10.00 0.30 -19.53
C THR A 148 -8.62 0.29 -20.18
N PHE A 149 -7.71 -0.46 -19.58
CA PHE A 149 -6.31 -0.56 -19.98
C PHE A 149 -5.93 -2.01 -20.22
N ASN A 150 -5.10 -2.24 -21.24
CA ASN A 150 -4.40 -3.51 -21.39
C ASN A 150 -3.00 -3.35 -20.80
N LEU A 151 -2.63 -4.18 -19.83
CA LEU A 151 -1.35 -4.10 -19.13
C LEU A 151 -0.12 -4.27 -20.06
N ALA A 152 -0.30 -4.89 -21.23
CA ALA A 152 0.74 -5.00 -22.25
C ALA A 152 0.88 -3.73 -23.11
N ASN A 153 -0.10 -2.82 -23.08
CA ASN A 153 -0.17 -1.61 -23.91
C ASN A 153 -0.63 -0.40 -23.07
N LEU A 154 0.08 -0.14 -21.99
CA LEU A 154 -0.16 1.04 -21.15
C LEU A 154 0.34 2.34 -21.83
N PRO A 155 -0.16 3.52 -21.40
CA PRO A 155 0.36 4.81 -21.87
C PRO A 155 1.88 4.92 -21.73
N GLN A 156 2.51 5.65 -22.65
CA GLN A 156 3.98 5.76 -22.72
C GLN A 156 4.56 6.30 -21.40
N GLY A 157 5.43 5.51 -20.76
CA GLY A 157 6.08 5.87 -19.50
C GLY A 157 5.59 5.07 -18.29
N THR A 158 4.52 4.28 -18.43
CA THR A 158 3.98 3.43 -17.36
C THR A 158 4.13 1.96 -17.73
N GLN A 159 4.74 1.17 -16.83
CA GLN A 159 4.79 -0.28 -16.94
C GLN A 159 3.81 -0.92 -15.95
N ALA A 160 3.40 -2.15 -16.22
CA ALA A 160 2.50 -2.88 -15.32
C ALA A 160 3.09 -2.98 -13.90
N ALA A 161 4.40 -3.21 -13.79
CA ALA A 161 5.10 -3.26 -12.51
C ALA A 161 5.01 -1.97 -11.69
N ASP A 162 4.81 -0.81 -12.34
CA ASP A 162 4.67 0.48 -11.63
C ASP A 162 3.28 0.62 -10.99
N LEU A 163 2.26 -0.08 -11.53
CA LEU A 163 0.89 -0.04 -11.04
C LEU A 163 0.68 -0.91 -9.80
N PHE A 164 1.45 -2.00 -9.65
CA PHE A 164 1.23 -2.98 -8.59
C PHE A 164 2.24 -2.81 -7.43
N PRO A 165 1.85 -3.14 -6.20
CA PRO A 165 0.53 -3.60 -5.78
C PRO A 165 -0.53 -2.45 -5.84
N LEU A 166 -1.78 -2.77 -6.21
CA LEU A 166 -2.80 -1.76 -6.54
C LEU A 166 -3.53 -1.22 -5.30
N ASP A 167 -3.59 -2.00 -4.24
CA ASP A 167 -4.04 -1.71 -2.87
C ASP A 167 -3.11 -0.77 -2.07
N MET A 168 -2.14 -0.15 -2.76
CA MET A 168 -1.26 0.90 -2.26
C MET A 168 -1.34 2.16 -3.14
N ARG A 169 -2.37 2.25 -4.00
CA ARG A 169 -2.46 3.30 -5.01
C ARG A 169 -3.63 4.21 -4.68
N THR A 170 -3.37 5.51 -4.80
CA THR A 170 -4.39 6.55 -4.64
C THR A 170 -4.92 6.97 -5.98
N VAL A 171 -6.24 7.05 -6.08
CA VAL A 171 -6.95 7.66 -7.21
C VAL A 171 -7.33 9.08 -6.82
N GLU A 172 -6.90 10.06 -7.61
CA GLU A 172 -7.17 11.48 -7.38
C GLU A 172 -8.08 12.05 -8.47
N LEU A 173 -9.01 12.91 -8.05
CA LEU A 173 -9.88 13.72 -8.92
C LEU A 173 -9.55 15.19 -8.73
N HIS A 174 -9.51 15.93 -9.83
CA HIS A 174 -9.27 17.37 -9.84
C HIS A 174 -10.44 18.13 -10.46
N GLY A 175 -10.54 19.41 -10.13
CA GLY A 175 -11.48 20.34 -10.74
C GLY A 175 -12.35 21.05 -9.71
N LEU A 176 -11.90 22.23 -9.29
CA LEU A 176 -12.63 23.07 -8.33
C LEU A 176 -12.85 24.48 -8.88
N THR A 177 -14.07 25.00 -8.75
CA THR A 177 -14.32 26.43 -8.98
C THR A 177 -13.98 27.21 -7.73
N VAL A 178 -13.07 28.17 -7.86
CA VAL A 178 -12.60 28.99 -6.75
C VAL A 178 -12.99 30.46 -6.93
N THR A 179 -13.06 31.18 -5.81
CA THR A 179 -13.27 32.63 -5.78
C THR A 179 -11.96 33.40 -6.00
N ALA A 180 -12.04 34.72 -6.11
CA ALA A 180 -10.85 35.56 -6.30
C ALA A 180 -9.99 35.73 -5.02
N ALA A 181 -10.43 35.17 -3.89
CA ALA A 181 -9.73 35.29 -2.61
C ALA A 181 -8.94 34.02 -2.25
N ASP A 182 -9.28 32.88 -2.84
CA ASP A 182 -8.78 31.54 -2.52
C ASP A 182 -7.33 31.33 -2.99
N GLY A 183 -6.49 30.65 -2.21
CA GLY A 183 -5.10 30.32 -2.54
C GLY A 183 -4.19 31.55 -2.63
N ARG A 184 -4.48 32.57 -1.82
CA ARG A 184 -3.64 33.77 -1.77
C ARG A 184 -2.61 33.56 -0.68
N LEU A 185 -1.35 33.83 -1.06
CA LEU A 185 -0.19 34.19 -0.22
C LEU A 185 0.94 33.16 -0.28
N THR A 186 0.70 31.95 -0.77
CA THR A 186 1.72 30.92 -0.92
C THR A 186 2.01 30.59 -2.40
N ALA A 187 3.28 30.32 -2.72
CA ALA A 187 3.69 29.97 -4.07
C ALA A 187 3.38 28.50 -4.36
N GLY A 188 2.60 28.23 -5.41
CA GLY A 188 2.12 26.89 -5.77
C GLY A 188 0.59 26.76 -5.77
N GLU A 189 -0.09 27.75 -5.19
CA GLU A 189 -1.55 27.79 -5.10
C GLU A 189 -2.21 28.40 -6.35
N VAL A 190 -3.55 28.34 -6.37
CA VAL A 190 -4.35 29.15 -7.28
C VAL A 190 -4.20 30.61 -6.90
N ASN A 191 -3.65 31.44 -7.79
CA ASN A 191 -3.28 32.84 -7.54
C ASN A 191 -4.44 33.84 -7.27
N GLY A 192 -5.48 33.46 -6.52
CA GLY A 192 -6.68 34.28 -6.29
C GLY A 192 -7.40 34.68 -7.57
N THR A 193 -7.22 33.93 -8.67
CA THR A 193 -7.98 34.17 -9.90
C THR A 193 -9.22 33.29 -9.88
N ALA A 194 -10.39 33.92 -9.82
CA ALA A 194 -11.68 33.23 -9.87
C ALA A 194 -11.85 32.38 -11.13
N GLY A 195 -12.60 31.29 -11.01
CA GLY A 195 -12.97 30.41 -12.11
C GLY A 195 -12.60 28.95 -11.86
N TYR A 196 -12.89 28.11 -12.84
CA TYR A 196 -12.62 26.68 -12.76
C TYR A 196 -11.13 26.37 -12.84
N LYS A 197 -10.64 25.52 -11.93
CA LYS A 197 -9.25 25.13 -11.80
C LYS A 197 -9.13 23.62 -11.94
N ALA A 198 -8.78 23.19 -13.14
CA ALA A 198 -8.65 21.77 -13.48
C ALA A 198 -7.52 21.04 -12.76
N THR A 199 -6.58 21.78 -12.15
CA THR A 199 -5.41 21.22 -11.45
C THR A 199 -5.64 21.08 -9.95
N LEU A 200 -6.69 21.71 -9.39
CA LEU A 200 -6.93 21.60 -7.96
C LEU A 200 -7.56 20.26 -7.64
N PRO A 201 -6.99 19.47 -6.72
CA PRO A 201 -7.59 18.22 -6.31
C PRO A 201 -8.86 18.50 -5.51
N VAL A 202 -9.87 17.67 -5.73
CA VAL A 202 -11.19 17.78 -5.11
C VAL A 202 -11.60 16.54 -4.37
N ALA A 203 -11.00 15.39 -4.67
CA ALA A 203 -11.15 14.20 -3.86
C ALA A 203 -10.04 13.20 -4.16
N ALA A 204 -9.71 12.38 -3.16
CA ALA A 204 -8.83 11.24 -3.33
C ALA A 204 -9.43 9.99 -2.66
N ALA A 205 -9.11 8.82 -3.21
CA ALA A 205 -9.51 7.53 -2.69
C ALA A 205 -8.30 6.59 -2.73
N GLU A 206 -7.96 6.00 -1.60
CA GLU A 206 -7.03 4.88 -1.55
C GLU A 206 -7.75 3.61 -2.03
N LEU A 207 -7.09 2.86 -2.90
CA LEU A 207 -7.57 1.53 -3.30
C LEU A 207 -7.22 0.52 -2.21
N THR A 208 -8.19 -0.31 -1.88
CA THR A 208 -8.07 -1.44 -0.96
C THR A 208 -8.54 -2.69 -1.68
N ASP A 209 -7.92 -3.83 -1.40
CA ASP A 209 -8.37 -5.10 -1.95
C ASP A 209 -9.81 -5.39 -1.49
N ALA A 210 -10.71 -5.55 -2.45
CA ALA A 210 -12.12 -5.82 -2.20
C ALA A 210 -12.39 -7.31 -2.03
N ASP A 211 -11.50 -8.16 -2.56
CA ASP A 211 -11.56 -9.60 -2.51
C ASP A 211 -10.95 -10.13 -1.19
N ALA A 212 -10.23 -9.30 -0.44
CA ALA A 212 -9.86 -9.54 0.96
C ALA A 212 -11.09 -9.69 1.91
N ALA A 213 -12.29 -9.33 1.46
CA ALA A 213 -13.55 -9.66 2.16
C ALA A 213 -14.06 -11.09 1.86
N GLY A 214 -13.36 -11.81 0.98
CA GLY A 214 -13.61 -13.16 0.51
C GLY A 214 -12.59 -14.19 0.99
N GLY A 215 -11.37 -13.76 1.43
CA GLY A 215 -10.64 -14.51 2.46
C GLY A 215 -9.13 -14.40 2.82
N THR A 216 -8.49 -15.53 3.22
CA THR A 216 -7.30 -15.91 4.04
C THR A 216 -5.98 -15.36 3.48
N THR A 217 -6.03 -14.36 2.61
CA THR A 217 -4.88 -13.47 2.43
C THR A 217 -5.29 -12.18 3.09
N ALA A 218 -4.85 -12.06 4.32
CA ALA A 218 -4.86 -10.80 5.00
C ALA A 218 -3.72 -9.95 4.44
N VAL A 219 -4.06 -8.75 3.96
CA VAL A 219 -3.07 -7.71 3.72
C VAL A 219 -2.98 -6.88 5.00
N LEU A 220 -1.89 -7.05 5.75
CA LEU A 220 -1.60 -6.29 6.96
C LEU A 220 -0.52 -5.25 6.68
N ARG A 221 -0.72 -4.04 7.20
CA ARG A 221 0.21 -2.93 7.03
C ARG A 221 0.47 -2.22 8.34
N GLY A 222 1.75 -2.06 8.67
CA GLY A 222 2.26 -1.23 9.76
C GLY A 222 2.30 0.25 9.37
N ASP A 223 2.35 1.12 10.37
CA ASP A 223 2.52 2.56 10.21
C ASP A 223 4.00 2.97 10.15
N ASN A 224 4.39 4.11 10.71
CA ASN A 224 5.80 4.53 10.73
C ASN A 224 6.49 4.24 12.09
N GLY A 225 5.80 3.52 12.97
CA GLY A 225 6.26 3.07 14.28
C GLY A 225 6.74 1.62 14.26
N GLY A 226 7.12 1.09 15.42
CA GLY A 226 7.43 -0.35 15.53
C GLY A 226 6.15 -1.15 15.68
N ASP A 227 5.82 -1.96 14.67
CA ASP A 227 4.56 -2.66 14.58
C ASP A 227 4.68 -4.16 14.86
N THR A 228 3.53 -4.77 15.17
CA THR A 228 3.38 -6.21 15.25
C THR A 228 2.25 -6.64 14.34
N LEU A 229 2.62 -7.21 13.19
CA LEU A 229 1.71 -7.69 12.16
C LEU A 229 1.61 -9.21 12.25
N ILE A 230 0.40 -9.70 12.48
CA ILE A 230 0.12 -11.13 12.62
C ILE A 230 -0.97 -11.49 11.62
N GLY A 231 -0.58 -12.28 10.62
CA GLY A 231 -1.45 -12.88 9.61
C GLY A 231 -2.42 -13.92 10.21
N ASP A 232 -3.17 -14.59 9.34
CA ASP A 232 -4.07 -15.67 9.72
C ASP A 232 -3.53 -17.07 9.37
N THR A 233 -4.28 -17.90 8.68
CA THR A 233 -3.88 -19.27 8.33
C THR A 233 -3.88 -19.52 6.82
N GLY A 234 -3.95 -18.46 6.02
CA GLY A 234 -3.61 -18.55 4.60
C GLY A 234 -2.50 -17.59 4.22
N ASN A 235 -2.42 -17.32 2.92
CA ASN A 235 -1.22 -16.76 2.30
C ASN A 235 -1.20 -15.25 2.42
N ASP A 236 -0.63 -14.70 3.48
CA ASP A 236 -0.77 -13.29 3.80
C ASP A 236 0.26 -12.38 3.11
N LEU A 237 -0.05 -11.08 3.04
CA LEU A 237 0.91 -10.04 2.70
C LEU A 237 1.08 -9.10 3.91
N LEU A 238 2.24 -9.14 4.54
CA LEU A 238 2.57 -8.29 5.69
C LEU A 238 3.60 -7.23 5.28
N LEU A 239 3.26 -5.96 5.49
CA LEU A 239 4.06 -4.79 5.13
C LEU A 239 4.39 -3.97 6.38
N GLY A 240 5.62 -4.07 6.90
CA GLY A 240 6.08 -3.40 8.12
C GLY A 240 6.23 -1.88 8.01
N SER A 241 6.54 -1.37 6.81
CA SER A 241 6.73 0.06 6.52
C SER A 241 7.99 0.67 7.16
N GLN A 242 7.90 1.67 8.04
CA GLN A 242 9.07 2.18 8.77
C GLN A 242 8.94 1.77 10.22
N GLY A 243 9.97 1.22 10.84
CA GLY A 243 9.80 0.74 12.20
C GLY A 243 10.91 -0.16 12.65
N ASN A 244 10.68 -0.86 13.75
CA ASN A 244 11.39 -2.13 13.97
C ASN A 244 10.26 -3.13 14.17
N ASP A 245 9.91 -3.82 13.11
CA ASP A 245 8.62 -4.48 13.02
C ASP A 245 8.74 -5.97 13.35
N VAL A 246 7.64 -6.55 13.79
CA VAL A 246 7.51 -7.99 13.99
C VAL A 246 6.43 -8.51 13.05
N LEU A 247 6.83 -9.29 12.06
CA LEU A 247 5.94 -9.81 11.03
C LEU A 247 5.81 -11.33 11.19
N ALA A 248 4.59 -11.83 11.33
CA ALA A 248 4.29 -13.24 11.48
C ALA A 248 3.10 -13.62 10.59
N GLY A 249 3.34 -14.24 9.43
CA GLY A 249 2.25 -14.74 8.57
C GLY A 249 1.56 -16.01 9.10
N LEU A 250 2.21 -16.71 10.04
CA LEU A 250 1.74 -17.92 10.72
C LEU A 250 1.65 -19.18 9.87
N ALA A 251 0.58 -19.40 9.11
CA ALA A 251 0.44 -20.61 8.30
C ALA A 251 -0.08 -20.21 6.93
N GLY A 252 0.50 -20.76 5.87
CA GLY A 252 0.25 -20.26 4.52
C GLY A 252 1.56 -20.05 3.80
N ASP A 253 1.49 -19.69 2.52
CA ASP A 253 2.64 -19.24 1.75
C ASP A 253 2.66 -17.70 1.79
N ASP A 254 3.37 -17.12 2.76
CA ASP A 254 3.27 -15.69 3.08
C ASP A 254 4.31 -14.83 2.36
N GLN A 255 3.96 -13.58 2.07
CA GLN A 255 4.88 -12.55 1.60
C GLN A 255 5.10 -11.49 2.68
N LEU A 256 6.34 -11.34 3.13
CA LEU A 256 6.72 -10.46 4.22
C LEU A 256 7.68 -9.38 3.70
N VAL A 257 7.37 -8.13 4.00
CA VAL A 257 8.21 -6.96 3.68
C VAL A 257 8.42 -6.18 4.97
N GLY A 258 9.65 -6.17 5.48
CA GLY A 258 9.97 -5.46 6.73
C GLY A 258 9.92 -3.95 6.54
N GLY A 259 10.45 -3.49 5.41
CA GLY A 259 10.62 -2.08 5.12
C GLY A 259 11.90 -1.53 5.75
N SER A 260 11.83 -0.32 6.31
CA SER A 260 13.02 0.32 6.88
C SER A 260 13.10 0.11 8.37
N GLY A 261 14.24 -0.41 8.83
CA GLY A 261 14.59 -0.55 10.23
C GLY A 261 14.93 -1.99 10.57
N ARG A 262 14.94 -2.36 11.84
CA ARG A 262 15.45 -3.68 12.27
C ARG A 262 14.28 -4.64 12.49
N ASP A 263 13.93 -5.36 11.45
CA ASP A 263 12.69 -6.13 11.45
C ASP A 263 12.92 -7.57 11.89
N THR A 264 11.87 -8.18 12.43
CA THR A 264 11.86 -9.57 12.89
C THR A 264 10.76 -10.33 12.18
N PHE A 265 11.16 -11.26 11.32
CA PHE A 265 10.28 -12.14 10.57
C PHE A 265 10.12 -13.46 11.33
N ILE A 266 8.90 -13.75 11.77
CA ILE A 266 8.56 -15.01 12.42
C ILE A 266 8.13 -16.00 11.35
N VAL A 267 8.95 -17.02 11.13
CA VAL A 267 8.72 -18.06 10.12
C VAL A 267 7.60 -18.99 10.58
N GLY A 268 6.59 -19.06 9.72
CA GLY A 268 5.38 -19.84 9.87
C GLY A 268 5.48 -21.26 9.30
N GLN A 269 4.35 -21.95 9.21
CA GLN A 269 4.22 -23.16 8.39
C GLN A 269 3.89 -22.77 6.96
N GLY A 270 4.51 -23.44 5.98
CA GLY A 270 4.31 -23.15 4.56
C GLY A 270 5.57 -22.58 3.92
N SER A 271 5.41 -21.94 2.76
CA SER A 271 6.49 -21.45 1.92
C SER A 271 6.51 -19.94 1.84
N ASP A 272 7.18 -19.33 2.82
CA ASP A 272 7.22 -17.89 3.00
C ASP A 272 8.28 -17.23 2.11
N VAL A 273 8.12 -15.94 1.85
CA VAL A 273 9.09 -15.11 1.12
C VAL A 273 9.29 -13.81 1.87
N VAL A 274 10.55 -13.50 2.21
CA VAL A 274 10.95 -12.15 2.62
C VAL A 274 11.55 -11.44 1.42
N VAL A 275 10.95 -10.31 1.05
CA VAL A 275 11.29 -9.59 -0.19
C VAL A 275 12.52 -8.71 -0.02
N ASP A 276 12.75 -8.17 1.19
CA ASP A 276 13.71 -7.10 1.46
C ASP A 276 14.72 -7.40 2.57
N PHE A 277 14.92 -8.66 2.92
CA PHE A 277 15.77 -9.07 4.05
C PHE A 277 17.22 -8.54 3.99
N GLN A 278 17.65 -7.89 5.07
CA GLN A 278 18.98 -7.32 5.23
C GLN A 278 19.82 -8.10 6.25
N THR A 279 20.81 -8.84 5.76
CA THR A 279 21.64 -9.84 6.50
C THR A 279 22.42 -9.37 7.74
N ASN A 280 22.38 -8.08 8.10
CA ASN A 280 23.01 -7.54 9.31
C ASN A 280 22.09 -6.61 10.12
N GLN A 281 20.83 -6.52 9.73
CA GLN A 281 19.87 -5.57 10.25
C GLN A 281 18.65 -6.33 10.77
N ASP A 282 18.11 -7.21 9.94
CA ASP A 282 16.90 -7.96 10.21
C ASP A 282 17.19 -9.30 10.86
N LYS A 283 16.14 -9.88 11.41
CA LYS A 283 16.16 -11.17 12.09
C LYS A 283 15.08 -12.07 11.54
N LEU A 284 15.41 -13.35 11.48
CA LEU A 284 14.42 -14.41 11.38
C LEU A 284 14.26 -15.04 12.76
N SER A 285 13.05 -15.49 13.06
CA SER A 285 12.77 -16.34 14.21
C SER A 285 11.85 -17.46 13.78
N PHE A 286 12.20 -18.71 14.06
CA PHE A 286 11.32 -19.84 13.75
C PHE A 286 10.39 -20.06 14.94
N SER A 287 9.07 -20.10 14.70
CA SER A 287 8.10 -20.31 15.77
C SER A 287 8.41 -21.60 16.53
N THR A 288 8.65 -21.46 17.84
CA THR A 288 9.32 -22.47 18.65
C THR A 288 8.52 -23.76 18.73
N GLY A 289 9.01 -24.79 18.05
CA GLY A 289 8.42 -26.13 18.03
C GLY A 289 9.25 -27.12 17.22
N THR A 290 10.08 -26.61 16.32
CA THR A 290 11.03 -27.43 15.56
C THR A 290 12.28 -27.69 16.42
N THR A 291 12.50 -28.95 16.79
CA THR A 291 13.85 -29.45 17.09
C THR A 291 14.70 -29.59 15.81
N ASP A 292 14.26 -28.98 14.71
CA ASP A 292 14.80 -29.23 13.38
C ASP A 292 16.03 -28.39 13.10
N THR A 293 16.98 -29.03 12.44
CA THR A 293 18.11 -28.35 11.82
C THR A 293 17.60 -27.48 10.69
N VAL A 294 17.85 -26.17 10.76
CA VAL A 294 17.63 -25.26 9.62
C VAL A 294 18.65 -25.58 8.53
N GLN A 295 18.18 -25.90 7.33
CA GLN A 295 19.01 -26.11 6.15
C GLN A 295 18.94 -24.88 5.27
N ALA A 296 20.09 -24.40 4.79
CA ALA A 296 20.16 -23.30 3.84
C ALA A 296 20.57 -23.82 2.45
N SER A 297 19.94 -23.29 1.41
CA SER A 297 20.29 -23.55 0.02
C SER A 297 20.23 -22.27 -0.81
N SER A 298 21.19 -22.10 -1.71
CA SER A 298 21.17 -20.97 -2.65
C SER A 298 20.28 -21.30 -3.84
N THR A 299 19.43 -20.35 -4.23
CA THR A 299 18.59 -20.42 -5.43
C THR A 299 19.00 -19.33 -6.43
N SER A 300 18.35 -19.27 -7.59
CA SER A 300 18.51 -18.14 -8.52
C SER A 300 17.92 -16.83 -7.99
N GLU A 301 17.06 -16.90 -6.97
CA GLU A 301 16.26 -15.79 -6.45
C GLU A 301 16.76 -15.30 -5.09
N GLY A 302 17.50 -16.13 -4.34
CA GLY A 302 18.00 -15.78 -3.01
C GLY A 302 18.53 -16.97 -2.21
N ILE A 303 18.35 -16.93 -0.88
CA ILE A 303 18.65 -18.05 0.02
C ILE A 303 17.33 -18.65 0.51
N LEU A 304 17.12 -19.94 0.24
CA LEU A 304 16.01 -20.71 0.79
C LEU A 304 16.45 -21.39 2.09
N LEU A 305 15.74 -21.12 3.17
CA LEU A 305 15.88 -21.79 4.45
C LEU A 305 14.74 -22.80 4.63
N THR A 306 15.06 -23.96 5.18
CA THR A 306 14.10 -25.04 5.44
C THR A 306 14.26 -25.55 6.86
N ALA A 307 13.18 -25.57 7.64
CA ALA A 307 13.13 -26.08 9.00
C ALA A 307 11.89 -26.96 9.16
N GLY A 308 12.08 -28.29 9.08
CA GLY A 308 10.96 -29.22 9.06
C GLY A 308 10.10 -29.03 7.81
N ASP A 309 8.81 -28.75 8.02
CA ASP A 309 7.83 -28.47 6.95
C ASP A 309 7.74 -26.98 6.57
N SER A 310 8.49 -26.11 7.26
CA SER A 310 8.52 -24.67 7.00
C SER A 310 9.65 -24.30 6.06
N THR A 311 9.38 -23.45 5.07
CA THR A 311 10.41 -22.86 4.23
C THR A 311 10.28 -21.35 4.17
N ILE A 312 11.40 -20.64 4.07
CA ILE A 312 11.41 -19.20 3.82
C ILE A 312 12.50 -18.82 2.83
N LEU A 313 12.12 -18.13 1.76
CA LEU A 313 13.03 -17.58 0.76
C LEU A 313 13.38 -16.13 1.11
N LEU A 314 14.66 -15.86 1.32
CA LEU A 314 15.20 -14.52 1.45
C LEU A 314 15.61 -14.01 0.07
N MET A 315 14.71 -13.28 -0.60
CA MET A 315 14.94 -12.78 -1.96
C MET A 315 16.11 -11.79 -2.00
N GLY A 316 16.87 -11.82 -3.09
CA GLY A 316 17.98 -10.89 -3.32
C GLY A 316 19.19 -11.10 -2.41
N VAL A 317 19.08 -11.94 -1.36
CA VAL A 317 20.21 -12.28 -0.49
C VAL A 317 21.16 -13.20 -1.26
N GLN A 318 22.34 -12.68 -1.56
CA GLN A 318 23.42 -13.41 -2.25
C GLN A 318 24.53 -13.69 -1.24
N ALA A 319 24.41 -14.77 -0.47
CA ALA A 319 25.49 -15.20 0.43
C ALA A 319 26.27 -16.37 -0.18
N ASN A 320 27.59 -16.37 0.01
CA ASN A 320 28.31 -17.65 0.06
C ASN A 320 27.99 -18.29 1.43
N MET A 321 27.79 -19.60 1.51
CA MET A 321 27.32 -20.25 2.74
C MET A 321 28.28 -20.13 3.96
N ASP A 322 29.48 -19.55 3.78
CA ASP A 322 30.44 -19.24 4.84
C ASP A 322 30.16 -17.91 5.57
N THR A 323 29.30 -17.03 5.03
CA THR A 323 28.93 -15.73 5.67
C THR A 323 27.55 -15.73 6.33
N LEU A 324 26.76 -16.80 6.16
CA LEU A 324 25.47 -16.95 6.84
C LEU A 324 25.71 -17.48 8.26
N ASP A 325 26.05 -16.61 9.21
CA ASP A 325 26.16 -16.98 10.62
C ASP A 325 24.77 -17.15 11.24
N LEU A 326 24.20 -18.35 11.05
CA LEU A 326 22.92 -18.77 11.62
C LEU A 326 22.91 -18.79 13.17
N SER A 327 24.05 -18.60 13.84
CA SER A 327 24.12 -18.60 15.31
C SER A 327 23.55 -17.33 15.97
N ASN A 328 23.40 -16.25 15.20
CA ASN A 328 22.73 -15.01 15.65
C ASN A 328 21.27 -14.89 15.21
N TRP A 329 20.74 -15.93 14.53
CA TRP A 329 19.43 -15.93 13.87
C TRP A 329 18.37 -16.71 14.67
N ILE A 330 18.72 -17.20 15.86
CA ILE A 330 17.80 -17.89 16.77
C ILE A 330 17.97 -17.25 18.14
N ALA A 331 17.00 -16.39 18.51
CA ALA A 331 16.83 -15.90 19.87
C ALA A 331 15.34 -15.73 20.17
#